data_AF-A0A3A4VMF2-F1
#
_entry.id   AF-A0A3A4VMF2-F1
#
_cell.length_a   1.000
_cell.length_b   1.000
_cell.length_c   1.000
_cell.angle_alpha   90.00
_cell.angle_beta   90.00
_cell.angle_gamma   90.00
#
_symmetry.space_group_name_H-M   'P 1'
#
loop_
_entity.id
_entity.type
_entity.pdbx_description
1 polymer ?
#
loop_
_entity_poly.entity_id
_entity_poly.type
_entity_poly.pdbx_seq_one_letter_code
_entity_poly.pdbx_strand_id
1 'polypeptide(L)'
;MSLPAQEREPGRYAKQQKFIDALQRKPYFRVVLGRLEPRNDTSVEKGVDIALAIDLLDLAFHNTYDTAIIITGDGDFSRAVEIVQRMGKHVGNSITRSCLSNHLQQTCDKTILLDKDFLKDCWRKQNHS
;
A
#
# COMPACT_ATOMS: atom_id res chain seq x y z
N MET A 1 15.00 -27.73 4.62
CA MET A 1 15.06 -26.74 3.53
C MET A 1 13.62 -26.39 3.20
N SER A 2 13.17 -25.16 3.48
CA SER A 2 11.80 -24.75 3.20
C SER A 2 11.61 -24.60 1.69
N LEU A 3 10.61 -25.28 1.12
CA LEU A 3 10.27 -25.12 -0.29
C LEU A 3 9.87 -23.66 -0.58
N PRO A 4 10.25 -23.10 -1.75
CA PRO A 4 9.84 -21.76 -2.15
C PRO A 4 8.31 -21.62 -2.16
N ALA A 5 7.78 -20.42 -1.89
CA ALA A 5 6.34 -20.17 -1.76
C ALA A 5 5.54 -20.62 -2.99
N GLN A 6 6.18 -20.61 -4.16
CA GLN A 6 5.67 -21.05 -5.44
C GLN A 6 5.32 -22.56 -5.49
N GLU A 7 6.05 -23.38 -4.73
CA GLU A 7 5.83 -24.83 -4.63
C GLU A 7 4.86 -25.20 -3.50
N ARG A 8 4.75 -24.34 -2.48
CA ARG A 8 3.84 -24.55 -1.34
C ARG A 8 2.38 -24.24 -1.66
N GLU A 9 2.11 -23.15 -2.38
CA GLU A 9 0.75 -22.72 -2.75
C GLU A 9 0.66 -22.20 -4.19
N PRO A 10 0.83 -23.08 -5.21
CA PRO A 10 0.95 -22.67 -6.61
C PRO A 10 -0.26 -21.88 -7.12
N GLY A 11 -1.47 -22.22 -6.66
CA GLY A 11 -2.70 -21.53 -7.05
C GLY A 11 -2.82 -20.09 -6.51
N ARG A 12 -2.32 -19.83 -5.30
CA ARG A 12 -2.32 -18.48 -4.70
C ARG A 12 -1.24 -17.62 -5.34
N TYR A 13 -0.05 -18.18 -5.54
CA TYR A 13 1.06 -17.53 -6.23
C TYR A 13 0.67 -17.11 -7.65
N ALA A 14 0.04 -17.99 -8.43
CA ALA A 14 -0.38 -17.67 -9.79
C ALA A 14 -1.43 -16.55 -9.85
N LYS A 15 -2.38 -16.49 -8.90
CA LYS A 15 -3.36 -15.40 -8.80
C LYS A 15 -2.68 -14.08 -8.42
N GLN A 16 -1.74 -14.11 -7.47
CA GLN A 16 -0.98 -12.93 -7.05
C GLN A 16 -0.12 -12.39 -8.19
N GLN A 17 0.58 -13.25 -8.94
CA GLN A 17 1.39 -12.83 -10.07
C GLN A 17 0.53 -12.16 -11.16
N LYS A 18 -0.62 -12.75 -11.50
CA LYS A 18 -1.57 -12.14 -12.45
C LYS A 18 -2.05 -10.75 -11.99
N PHE A 19 -2.24 -10.57 -10.68
CA PHE A 19 -2.64 -9.29 -10.11
C PHE A 19 -1.50 -8.25 -10.18
N ILE A 20 -0.29 -8.63 -9.79
CA ILE A 20 0.91 -7.78 -9.88
C ILE A 20 1.17 -7.37 -11.34
N ASP A 21 1.13 -8.32 -12.27
CA ASP A 21 1.31 -8.06 -13.71
C ASP A 21 0.26 -7.09 -14.25
N ALA A 22 -0.97 -7.18 -13.75
CA ALA A 22 -2.05 -6.27 -14.14
C ALA A 22 -1.79 -4.84 -13.63
N LEU A 23 -1.25 -4.68 -12.41
CA LEU A 23 -0.87 -3.38 -11.85
C LEU A 23 0.33 -2.78 -12.59
N GLN A 24 1.36 -3.57 -12.88
CA GLN A 24 2.56 -3.11 -13.59
C GLN A 24 2.26 -2.58 -15.00
N ARG A 25 1.19 -3.06 -15.64
CA ARG A 25 0.76 -2.58 -16.97
C ARG A 25 -0.06 -1.30 -16.91
N LYS A 26 -0.43 -0.81 -15.72
CA LYS A 26 -1.21 0.44 -15.61
C LYS A 26 -0.29 1.65 -15.82
N PRO A 27 -0.71 2.61 -16.66
CA PRO A 27 0.06 3.85 -16.83
C PRO A 27 0.12 4.61 -15.51
N TYR A 28 1.26 5.24 -15.24
CA TYR A 28 1.51 6.02 -14.02
C TYR A 28 1.38 5.21 -12.71
N PHE A 29 1.52 3.88 -12.78
CA PHE A 29 1.49 3.01 -11.62
C PHE A 29 2.83 2.33 -11.44
N ARG A 30 3.52 2.63 -10.33
CA ARG A 30 4.77 1.97 -9.96
C ARG A 30 4.45 0.85 -8.95
N VAL A 31 4.89 -0.36 -9.27
CA VAL A 31 4.81 -1.49 -8.33
C VAL A 31 6.15 -1.67 -7.66
N VAL A 32 6.15 -1.68 -6.33
CA VAL A 32 7.32 -1.99 -5.49
C VAL A 32 7.02 -3.30 -4.76
N LEU A 33 7.92 -4.27 -4.86
CA LEU A 33 7.78 -5.59 -4.23
C LEU A 33 8.71 -5.71 -3.02
N GLY A 34 8.21 -6.28 -1.93
CA GLY A 34 9.03 -6.60 -0.76
C GLY A 34 9.96 -7.78 -0.99
N ARG A 35 10.72 -8.12 0.05
CA ARG A 35 11.56 -9.33 0.08
C ARG A 35 10.80 -10.43 0.80
N LEU A 36 10.82 -11.63 0.23
CA LEU A 36 10.30 -12.82 0.90
C LEU A 36 11.37 -13.35 1.85
N GLU A 37 11.08 -13.32 3.14
CA GLU A 37 11.93 -13.93 4.15
C GLU A 37 11.31 -15.23 4.67
N PRO A 38 12.07 -16.33 4.75
CA PRO A 38 11.60 -17.56 5.36
C PRO A 38 11.41 -17.35 6.87
N ARG A 39 10.24 -17.71 7.39
CA ARG A 39 9.94 -17.70 8.82
C ARG A 39 9.27 -19.02 9.19
N ASN A 40 10.03 -19.92 9.82
CA ASN A 40 9.58 -21.27 10.13
C ASN A 40 9.02 -21.98 8.88
N ASP A 41 7.78 -22.49 8.95
CA ASP A 41 7.09 -23.16 7.84
C ASP A 41 6.41 -22.20 6.85
N THR A 42 6.48 -20.88 7.06
CA THR A 42 5.88 -19.88 6.17
C THR A 42 6.93 -18.94 5.57
N SER A 43 6.53 -18.17 4.56
CA SER A 43 7.31 -17.06 4.01
C SER A 43 6.54 -15.77 4.32
N VAL A 44 7.23 -14.76 4.81
CA VAL A 44 6.64 -13.45 5.14
C VAL A 44 7.27 -12.40 4.24
N GLU A 45 6.43 -11.60 3.59
CA GLU A 45 6.89 -10.43 2.85
C GLU A 45 7.30 -9.34 3.84
N LYS A 46 8.49 -8.77 3.66
CA LYS A 46 9.01 -7.68 4.48
C LYS A 46 9.53 -6.54 3.61
N GLY A 47 9.55 -5.35 4.21
CA GLY A 47 10.21 -4.17 3.65
C GLY A 47 9.32 -3.29 2.79
N VAL A 48 8.07 -3.68 2.53
CA VAL A 48 7.10 -2.83 1.81
C VAL A 48 6.80 -1.56 2.62
N ASP A 49 6.60 -1.69 3.94
CA ASP A 49 6.26 -0.54 4.79
C ASP A 49 7.40 0.49 4.84
N ILE A 50 8.64 -0.02 4.93
CA ILE A 50 9.85 0.80 4.89
C ILE A 50 9.99 1.48 3.51
N ALA A 51 9.75 0.75 2.42
CA ALA A 51 9.81 1.31 1.08
C ALA A 51 8.80 2.46 0.91
N LEU A 52 7.57 2.27 1.40
CA LEU A 52 6.53 3.31 1.35
C LEU A 52 6.92 4.54 2.18
N ALA A 53 7.47 4.36 3.39
CA ALA A 53 7.90 5.47 4.23
C ALA A 53 9.07 6.25 3.60
N ILE A 54 10.03 5.54 3.00
CA ILE A 54 11.17 6.16 2.28
C ILE A 54 10.67 6.92 1.06
N ASP A 55 9.83 6.32 0.22
CA ASP A 55 9.31 6.98 -0.99
C ASP A 55 8.51 8.25 -0.63
N LEU A 56 7.72 8.21 0.44
CA LEU A 56 6.99 9.38 0.92
C LEU A 56 7.95 10.52 1.30
N LEU A 57 9.01 10.21 2.05
CA LEU A 57 9.99 11.20 2.50
C LEU A 57 10.86 11.73 1.35
N ASP A 58 11.34 10.85 0.47
CA ASP A 58 12.22 11.19 -0.65
C ASP A 58 11.51 12.12 -1.64
N LEU A 59 10.28 11.77 -2.03
CA LEU A 59 9.48 12.59 -2.93
C LEU A 59 9.08 13.93 -2.30
N ALA A 60 8.83 13.97 -0.98
CA ALA A 60 8.60 15.22 -0.25
C ALA A 60 9.85 16.12 -0.26
N PHE A 61 11.01 15.52 0.04
CA PHE A 61 12.30 16.21 0.09
C PHE A 61 12.65 16.82 -1.28
N HIS A 62 12.38 16.09 -2.35
CA HIS A 62 12.55 16.57 -3.73
C HIS A 62 11.41 17.45 -4.24
N ASN A 63 10.46 17.84 -3.38
CA ASN A 63 9.34 18.71 -3.71
C ASN A 63 8.50 18.20 -4.90
N THR A 64 8.36 16.87 -5.03
CA THR A 64 7.73 16.22 -6.20
C THR A 64 6.20 16.22 -6.12
N TYR A 65 5.64 16.44 -4.94
CA TYR A 65 4.19 16.54 -4.73
C TYR A 65 3.84 17.63 -3.70
N ASP A 66 2.61 18.12 -3.74
CA ASP A 66 2.07 19.04 -2.71
C ASP A 66 1.22 18.29 -1.68
N THR A 67 0.52 17.25 -2.14
CA THR A 67 -0.35 16.40 -1.31
C THR A 67 -0.10 14.93 -1.62
N ALA A 68 0.13 14.13 -0.58
CA ALA A 68 0.17 12.68 -0.66
C ALA A 68 -1.15 12.08 -0.15
N ILE A 69 -1.58 10.99 -0.78
CA ILE A 69 -2.65 10.14 -0.25
C ILE A 69 -2.04 8.78 0.05
N ILE A 70 -2.00 8.40 1.32
CA ILE A 70 -1.56 7.07 1.75
C ILE A 70 -2.78 6.17 1.92
N ILE A 71 -2.64 4.90 1.54
CA ILE A 71 -3.66 3.87 1.74
C ILE A 71 -3.05 2.81 2.65
N THR A 72 -3.16 3.03 3.96
CA THR A 72 -2.64 2.10 4.97
C THR A 72 -3.43 2.20 6.28
N GLY A 73 -3.53 1.08 6.99
CA GLY A 73 -4.04 1.04 8.36
C GLY A 73 -2.97 0.93 9.43
N ASP A 74 -1.70 0.92 9.03
CA ASP A 74 -0.58 0.81 9.95
C ASP A 74 -0.29 2.15 10.61
N GLY A 75 -0.37 2.18 11.94
CA GLY A 75 -0.08 3.37 12.75
C GLY A 75 1.38 3.81 12.72
N ASP A 76 2.30 2.92 12.35
CA ASP A 76 3.74 3.20 12.36
C ASP A 76 4.15 4.27 11.34
N PHE A 77 3.29 4.58 10.37
CA PHE A 77 3.49 5.67 9.40
C PHE A 77 3.32 7.06 9.99
N SER A 78 2.70 7.23 11.17
CA SER A 78 2.45 8.56 11.77
C SER A 78 3.73 9.41 11.83
N ARG A 79 4.86 8.80 12.19
CA ARG A 79 6.13 9.53 12.26
C ARG A 79 6.58 10.06 10.90
N ALA A 80 6.42 9.29 9.83
CA ALA A 80 6.75 9.72 8.47
C ALA A 80 5.84 10.87 8.02
N VAL A 81 4.52 10.76 8.31
CA VAL A 81 3.54 11.79 8.01
C VAL A 81 3.90 13.14 8.66
N GLU A 82 4.25 13.15 9.95
CA GLU A 82 4.63 14.37 10.66
C GLU A 82 5.88 15.05 10.09
N ILE A 83 6.83 14.28 9.55
CA ILE A 83 8.05 14.83 8.95
C ILE A 83 7.69 15.48 7.61
N VAL A 84 6.89 14.79 6.81
CA VAL A 84 6.41 15.28 5.50
C VAL A 84 5.58 16.55 5.67
N GLN A 85 4.72 16.61 6.68
CA GLN A 85 3.96 17.84 7.01
C GLN A 85 4.88 18.99 7.43
N ARG A 86 5.93 18.72 8.20
CA ARG A 86 6.96 19.72 8.53
C ARG A 86 7.73 20.23 7.32
N MET A 87 7.80 19.46 6.24
CA MET A 87 8.34 19.89 4.95
C MET A 87 7.34 20.74 4.13
N GLY A 88 6.17 21.07 4.69
CA GLY A 88 5.15 21.90 4.06
C GLY A 88 4.22 21.13 3.12
N LYS A 89 4.13 19.80 3.25
CA LYS A 89 3.25 18.95 2.44
C LYS A 89 1.97 18.62 3.19
N HIS A 90 0.90 18.30 2.46
CA HIS A 90 -0.30 17.71 3.05
C HIS A 90 -0.32 16.19 2.87
N VAL A 91 -0.89 15.48 3.84
CA VAL A 91 -1.04 14.03 3.79
C VAL A 91 -2.46 13.64 4.18
N GLY A 92 -3.17 13.01 3.25
CA GLY A 92 -4.45 12.35 3.52
C GLY A 92 -4.27 10.85 3.70
N ASN A 93 -5.03 10.23 4.61
CA ASN A 93 -5.16 8.78 4.69
C ASN A 93 -6.46 8.31 4.04
N SER A 94 -6.42 7.23 3.26
CA SER A 94 -7.59 6.57 2.69
C SER A 94 -7.66 5.13 3.19
N ILE A 95 -8.77 4.74 3.81
CA ILE A 95 -8.81 3.48 4.58
C ILE A 95 -10.16 2.77 4.53
N THR A 96 -10.15 1.44 4.68
CA THR A 96 -11.36 0.64 4.87
C THR A 96 -11.73 0.56 6.37
N ARG A 97 -13.02 0.35 6.68
CA ARG A 97 -13.52 0.31 8.07
C ARG A 97 -12.82 -0.73 8.97
N SER A 98 -12.25 -1.79 8.39
CA SER A 98 -11.59 -2.88 9.12
C SER A 98 -10.19 -2.54 9.62
N CYS A 99 -9.59 -1.45 9.18
CA CYS A 99 -8.16 -1.18 9.38
C CYS A 99 -7.89 0.14 10.14
N LEU A 100 -8.89 0.72 10.79
CA LEU A 100 -8.82 2.04 11.42
C LEU A 100 -7.77 2.12 12.55
N SER A 101 -6.64 2.77 12.30
CA SER A 101 -5.72 3.25 13.33
C SER A 101 -6.13 4.65 13.79
N ASN A 102 -6.46 4.80 15.08
CA ASN A 102 -6.86 6.10 15.64
C ASN A 102 -5.71 7.11 15.61
N HIS A 103 -4.48 6.63 15.82
CA HIS A 103 -3.30 7.50 15.87
C HIS A 103 -3.00 8.11 14.50
N LEU A 104 -2.96 7.28 13.44
CA LEU A 104 -2.68 7.76 12.09
C LEU A 104 -3.75 8.72 11.57
N GLN A 105 -5.02 8.49 11.92
CA GLN A 105 -6.11 9.38 11.56
C GLN A 105 -5.98 10.77 12.18
N GLN A 106 -5.48 10.85 13.41
CA GLN A 106 -5.24 12.14 14.08
C GLN A 106 -4.02 12.86 13.52
N THR A 107 -3.04 12.11 13.00
CA THR A 107 -1.83 12.69 12.39
C THR A 107 -2.08 13.26 10.99
N CYS A 108 -2.90 12.59 10.17
CA CYS A 108 -3.14 13.02 8.79
C CYS A 108 -4.08 14.24 8.72
N ASP A 109 -3.89 15.10 7.70
CA ASP A 109 -4.73 16.29 7.48
C ASP A 109 -6.19 15.93 7.19
N LYS A 110 -6.42 14.80 6.53
CA LYS A 110 -7.74 14.30 6.17
C LYS A 110 -7.77 12.78 6.13
N THR A 111 -8.89 12.20 6.54
CA THR A 111 -9.18 10.78 6.35
C THR A 111 -10.35 10.59 5.38
N ILE A 112 -10.19 9.69 4.42
CA ILE A 112 -11.22 9.29 3.44
C ILE A 112 -11.55 7.81 3.68
N LEU A 113 -12.83 7.52 3.82
CA LEU A 113 -13.28 6.14 3.98
C LEU A 113 -13.52 5.49 2.62
N LEU A 114 -12.82 4.38 2.37
CA LEU A 114 -12.99 3.53 1.20
C LEU A 114 -14.08 2.49 1.47
N ASP A 115 -15.34 2.92 1.51
CA ASP A 115 -16.49 2.04 1.67
C ASP A 115 -17.03 1.54 0.32
N LYS A 116 -18.09 0.72 0.38
CA LYS A 116 -18.71 0.15 -0.83
C LYS A 116 -19.25 1.22 -1.77
N ASP A 117 -19.77 2.31 -1.22
CA ASP A 117 -20.34 3.40 -2.00
C ASP A 117 -19.23 4.21 -2.67
N PHE A 118 -18.10 4.43 -1.98
CA PHE A 118 -16.91 5.06 -2.54
C PHE A 118 -16.35 4.26 -3.72
N LEU A 119 -16.31 2.93 -3.61
CA LEU A 119 -15.70 2.04 -4.60
C LEU A 119 -16.68 1.55 -5.68
N LYS A 120 -17.95 1.95 -5.64
CA LYS A 120 -19.02 1.38 -6.49
C LYS A 120 -18.71 1.41 -8.00
N ASP A 121 -18.02 2.45 -8.46
CA ASP A 121 -17.68 2.65 -9.88
C ASP A 121 -16.30 2.09 -10.24
N CYS A 122 -15.54 1.61 -9.27
CA CYS A 122 -14.18 1.06 -9.43
C CYS A 122 -14.17 -0.45 -9.68
N TRP A 123 -15.29 -1.15 -9.43
CA TRP A 123 -15.37 -2.58 -9.64
C TRP A 123 -15.22 -2.92 -11.12
N ARG A 124 -14.32 -3.86 -11.43
CA ARG A 124 -14.16 -4.37 -12.79
C ARG A 124 -15.49 -5.00 -13.20
N LYS A 125 -16.26 -4.34 -14.07
CA LYS A 125 -17.46 -4.92 -14.68
C LYS A 125 -17.02 -6.25 -15.28
N GLN A 126 -17.63 -7.35 -14.85
CA GLN A 126 -17.48 -8.58 -15.59
C GLN A 126 -18.19 -8.34 -16.91
N ASN A 127 -17.43 -8.09 -17.97
CA ASN A 127 -17.97 -8.14 -19.31
C ASN A 127 -18.40 -9.60 -19.52
N HIS A 128 -19.68 -9.88 -19.34
CA HIS A 128 -20.30 -11.07 -19.87
C HIS A 128 -20.17 -10.99 -21.39
N SER A 129 -19.30 -11.82 -21.95
CA SER A 129 -19.27 -12.22 -23.35
C SER A 129 -19.84 -13.62 -23.44
#